data_AF-A0A351ZU19-F1
#
_entry.id   AF-A0A351ZU19-F1
#
_cell.length_a   1.000
_cell.length_b   1.000
_cell.length_c   1.000
_cell.angle_alpha   90.00
_cell.angle_beta   90.00
_cell.angle_gamma   90.00
#
_symmetry.space_group_name_H-M   'P 1'
#
loop_
_entity.id
_entity.type
_entity.pdbx_description
1 polymer ?
#
loop_
_entity_poly.entity_id
_entity_poly.type
_entity_poly.pdbx_seq_one_letter_code
_entity_poly.pdbx_strand_id
1 'polypeptide(L)'
;IDEINSGIYVVNARALFDALSHVGNSNAQQEYYLTDIIGIFGTQGKPISAWCGPSWEELHGINTPADLQRAADIMSSGTLAS
;
A
#
# COMPACT_ATOMS: atom_id res chain seq x y z
N ILE A 1 -3.40 15.63 5.52
CA ILE A 1 -3.59 14.20 5.16
C ILE A 1 -2.50 13.50 5.92
N ASP A 2 -2.88 12.72 6.92
CA ASP A 2 -1.94 12.20 7.92
C ASP A 2 -1.79 10.68 7.82
N GLU A 3 -2.39 10.08 6.78
CA GLU A 3 -2.35 8.66 6.46
C GLU A 3 -1.78 8.47 5.04
N ILE A 4 -1.03 7.39 4.87
CA ILE A 4 -0.48 6.99 3.57
C ILE A 4 -0.89 5.55 3.27
N ASN A 5 -0.92 5.22 1.98
CA ASN A 5 -1.10 3.84 1.54
C ASN A 5 0.22 3.08 1.75
N SER A 6 0.21 2.05 2.60
CA SER A 6 1.39 1.24 2.90
C SER A 6 1.81 0.29 1.77
N GLY A 7 0.97 0.11 0.75
CA GLY A 7 1.17 -0.88 -0.32
C GLY A 7 0.91 -2.32 0.14
N ILE A 8 0.44 -2.54 1.36
CA ILE A 8 0.19 -3.86 1.95
C ILE A 8 -1.30 -4.13 2.00
N TYR A 9 -1.73 -5.27 1.46
CA TYR A 9 -3.13 -5.65 1.38
C TYR A 9 -3.33 -7.10 1.79
N VAL A 10 -4.40 -7.35 2.54
CA VAL A 10 -4.93 -8.70 2.78
C VAL A 10 -6.24 -8.82 2.03
N VAL A 11 -6.28 -9.69 1.03
CA VAL A 11 -7.39 -9.80 0.09
C VAL A 11 -7.65 -11.25 -0.29
N ASN A 12 -8.93 -11.59 -0.49
CA ASN A 12 -9.28 -12.89 -1.06
C ASN A 12 -8.73 -13.00 -2.49
N ALA A 13 -7.97 -14.06 -2.79
CA ALA A 13 -7.29 -14.21 -4.07
C ALA A 13 -8.24 -14.16 -5.28
N ARG A 14 -9.41 -14.82 -5.22
CA ARG A 14 -10.38 -14.80 -6.33
C ARG A 14 -10.92 -13.38 -6.55
N ALA A 15 -11.32 -12.71 -5.47
CA ALA A 15 -11.80 -11.33 -5.54
C ALA A 15 -10.71 -10.37 -6.07
N LEU A 16 -9.45 -10.59 -5.69
CA LEU A 16 -8.32 -9.81 -6.22
C LEU A 16 -8.21 -9.97 -7.74
N PHE A 17 -8.16 -11.19 -8.27
CA PHE A 17 -8.04 -11.40 -9.71
C PHE A 17 -9.26 -10.88 -10.48
N ASP A 18 -10.46 -11.02 -9.92
CA ASP A 18 -11.67 -10.44 -10.50
C ASP A 18 -11.55 -8.91 -10.56
N ALA A 19 -11.10 -8.24 -9.50
CA ALA A 19 -10.90 -6.78 -9.51
C ALA A 19 -9.77 -6.34 -10.46
N LEU A 20 -8.66 -7.07 -10.51
CA LEU A 20 -7.53 -6.76 -11.40
C LEU A 20 -7.96 -6.74 -12.87
N SER A 21 -8.93 -7.58 -13.28
CA SER A 21 -9.47 -7.55 -14.65
C SER A 21 -10.23 -6.26 -15.02
N HIS A 22 -10.57 -5.44 -14.02
CA HIS A 22 -11.24 -4.15 -14.21
C HIS A 22 -10.29 -2.95 -14.06
N VAL A 23 -9.03 -3.17 -13.69
CA VAL A 23 -8.04 -2.09 -13.58
C VAL A 23 -7.68 -1.62 -14.98
N GLY A 24 -7.82 -0.32 -15.22
CA GLY A 24 -7.42 0.34 -16.46
C GLY A 24 -6.22 1.26 -16.26
N ASN A 25 -5.73 1.83 -17.35
CA ASN A 25 -4.59 2.74 -17.33
C ASN A 25 -4.98 4.19 -17.71
N SER A 26 -6.26 4.55 -17.59
CA SER A 26 -6.75 5.90 -17.87
C SER A 26 -6.46 6.86 -16.69
N ASN A 27 -5.18 7.01 -16.34
CA ASN A 27 -4.69 7.92 -15.30
C ASN A 27 -3.49 8.75 -15.79
N ALA A 28 -3.01 9.68 -14.98
CA ALA A 28 -1.97 10.63 -15.38
C ALA A 28 -0.64 9.99 -15.82
N GLN A 29 -0.32 8.79 -15.33
CA GLN A 29 0.93 8.08 -15.67
C GLN A 29 0.74 7.00 -16.74
N GLN A 30 -0.52 6.72 -17.14
CA GLN A 30 -0.86 5.65 -18.08
C GLN A 30 -0.47 4.24 -17.62
N GLU A 31 -0.52 4.01 -16.30
CA GLU A 31 -0.13 2.74 -15.66
C GLU A 31 -1.31 2.01 -15.02
N TYR A 32 -1.15 0.72 -14.74
CA TYR A 32 -2.15 -0.07 -14.01
C TYR A 32 -1.82 -0.02 -12.51
N TYR A 33 -2.61 0.71 -11.74
CA TYR A 33 -2.37 0.83 -10.31
C TYR A 33 -3.07 -0.27 -9.53
N LEU A 34 -2.30 -1.03 -8.75
CA LEU A 34 -2.84 -2.01 -7.82
C LEU A 34 -3.83 -1.37 -6.83
N THR A 35 -3.62 -0.10 -6.48
CA THR A 35 -4.49 0.66 -5.54
C THR A 35 -5.94 0.77 -6.03
N ASP A 36 -6.18 0.70 -7.34
CA ASP A 36 -7.51 0.87 -7.93
C ASP A 36 -8.47 -0.26 -7.54
N ILE A 37 -7.95 -1.41 -7.08
CA ILE A 37 -8.78 -2.50 -6.55
C ILE A 37 -9.66 -2.03 -5.39
N ILE A 38 -9.23 -1.04 -4.61
CA ILE A 38 -10.02 -0.48 -3.49
C ILE A 38 -11.26 0.24 -4.02
N GLY A 39 -11.10 1.07 -5.06
CA GLY A 39 -12.23 1.73 -5.72
C GLY A 39 -13.17 0.73 -6.37
N ILE A 40 -12.62 -0.29 -7.05
CA ILE A 40 -13.40 -1.37 -7.69
C ILE A 40 -14.21 -2.17 -6.67
N PHE A 41 -13.60 -2.53 -5.53
CA PHE A 41 -14.33 -3.20 -4.45
C PHE A 41 -15.45 -2.32 -3.87
N GLY A 42 -15.21 -1.00 -3.77
CA GLY A 42 -16.21 -0.05 -3.29
C GLY A 42 -17.42 0.03 -4.22
N THR A 43 -17.19 0.10 -5.54
CA THR A 43 -18.29 0.11 -6.53
C THR A 43 -19.04 -1.23 -6.58
N GLN A 44 -18.38 -2.34 -6.28
CA GLN A 44 -18.98 -3.68 -6.16
C GLN A 44 -19.67 -3.93 -4.82
N GLY A 45 -19.65 -2.97 -3.88
CA GLY A 45 -20.27 -3.11 -2.56
C GLY A 45 -19.59 -4.15 -1.65
N LYS A 46 -18.32 -4.49 -1.92
CA LYS A 46 -17.56 -5.43 -1.08
C LYS A 46 -17.09 -4.73 0.20
N PRO A 47 -16.98 -5.46 1.33
CA PRO A 47 -16.47 -4.88 2.57
C PRO A 47 -14.99 -4.49 2.40
N ILE A 48 -14.66 -3.26 2.82
CA ILE A 48 -13.31 -2.70 2.82
C ILE A 48 -13.06 -2.11 4.20
N SER A 49 -11.87 -2.35 4.74
CA SER A 49 -11.40 -1.75 5.99
C SER A 49 -9.93 -1.39 5.84
N ALA A 50 -9.54 -0.26 6.45
CA ALA A 50 -8.14 0.13 6.57
C ALA A 50 -7.67 -0.18 7.99
N TRP A 51 -6.43 -0.64 8.11
CA TRP A 51 -5.74 -0.79 9.38
C TRP A 51 -4.56 0.16 9.41
N CYS A 52 -4.56 1.10 10.36
CA CYS A 52 -3.44 2.01 10.56
C CYS A 52 -2.36 1.27 11.36
N GLY A 53 -1.17 1.17 10.78
CA GLY A 53 -0.04 0.52 11.43
C GLY A 53 0.46 1.26 12.66
N PRO A 54 1.32 0.61 13.46
CA PRO A 54 1.78 1.13 14.74
C PRO A 54 2.68 2.37 14.58
N SER A 55 3.46 2.44 13.51
CA SER A 55 4.40 3.53 13.24
C SER A 55 4.56 3.77 11.74
N TRP A 56 4.94 5.00 11.37
CA TRP A 56 5.26 5.34 9.99
C TRP A 56 6.56 4.66 9.55
N GLU A 57 7.51 4.51 10.46
CA GLU A 57 8.83 3.93 10.25
C GLU A 57 8.75 2.47 9.77
N GLU A 58 7.82 1.68 10.30
CA GLU A 58 7.61 0.28 9.87
C GLU A 58 7.01 0.16 8.47
N LEU A 59 6.28 1.18 8.01
CA LEU A 59 5.56 1.18 6.73
C LEU A 59 6.25 2.05 5.66
N HIS A 60 7.39 2.66 5.99
CA HIS A 60 8.09 3.57 5.08
C HIS A 60 8.74 2.79 3.92
N GLY A 61 8.32 3.11 2.70
CA GLY A 61 8.89 2.53 1.48
C GLY A 61 10.24 3.15 1.10
N ILE A 62 11.07 2.36 0.40
CA ILE A 62 12.38 2.81 -0.08
C ILE A 62 12.28 3.13 -1.57
N ASN A 63 12.18 4.42 -1.91
CA ASN A 63 12.06 4.88 -3.29
C ASN A 63 13.30 5.66 -3.76
N THR A 64 14.14 6.10 -2.83
CA THR A 64 15.36 6.87 -3.10
C THR A 64 16.54 6.33 -2.29
N PRO A 65 17.80 6.64 -2.67
CA PRO A 65 18.96 6.32 -1.85
C PRO A 65 18.92 6.90 -0.43
N ALA A 66 18.27 8.05 -0.25
CA ALA A 66 18.08 8.66 1.06
C ALA A 66 17.10 7.85 1.94
N ASP A 67 16.06 7.25 1.35
CA ASP A 67 15.17 6.34 2.06
C ASP A 67 15.90 5.08 2.53
N LEU A 68 16.80 4.56 1.69
CA LEU A 68 17.61 3.39 2.03
C LEU A 68 18.52 3.67 3.23
N GLN A 69 19.20 4.81 3.23
CA GLN A 69 20.04 5.22 4.38
C GLN A 69 19.19 5.33 5.65
N ARG A 70 18.02 5.97 5.56
CA ARG A 70 17.10 6.09 6.70
C ARG A 70 16.66 4.72 7.23
N ALA A 71 16.29 3.79 6.35
CA ALA A 71 15.92 2.44 6.76
C ALA A 71 17.07 1.73 7.48
N ALA A 72 18.31 1.88 7.00
CA ALA A 72 19.49 1.32 7.66
C ALA A 72 19.74 1.93 9.06
N ASP A 73 19.54 3.24 9.22
CA ASP A 73 19.66 3.93 10.51
C ASP A 73 18.60 3.44 11.51
N ILE A 74 17.36 3.23 11.06
CA ILE A 74 16.26 2.68 11.87
C ILE A 74 16.58 1.25 12.29
N MET A 75 17.04 0.41 11.36
CA MET A 75 17.38 -1.00 11.66
C MET A 75 18.55 -1.14 12.63
N SER A 76 19.55 -0.25 12.54
CA SER A 76 20.74 -0.29 13.40
C SER A 76 20.52 0.30 14.81
N SER A 77 19.52 1.18 14.98
CA SER A 77 19.21 1.80 16.28
C SER A 77 18.38 0.91 17.23
N GLY A 78 17.95 -0.28 16.80
CA GLY A 78 17.15 -1.21 17.63
C GLY A 78 15.72 -0.72 17.90
N THR A 79 15.30 0.37 17.28
CA THR A 79 14.01 1.04 17.52
C THR A 79 12.80 0.25 16.99
N LEU A 80 13.00 -0.85 16.27
CA LEU A 80 11.93 -1.68 15.68
C LEU A 80 11.38 -2.77 16.61
N ALA A 81 11.76 -2.78 17.90
CA ALA A 81 11.26 -3.77 18.86
C ALA A 81 11.06 -3.15 20.25
N SER A 82 9.96 -2.44 20.46
CA SER A 82 9.35 -2.24 21.79
C SER A 82 7.85 -2.00 21.67
#